data_AF-A0A0L0FXK9-F1
#
_entry.id   AF-A0A0L0FXK9-F1
#
_cell.length_a   1.000
_cell.length_b   1.000
_cell.length_c   1.000
_cell.angle_alpha   90.00
_cell.angle_beta   90.00
_cell.angle_gamma   90.00
#
_symmetry.space_group_name_H-M   'P 1'
#
loop_
_entity.id
_entity.type
_entity.pdbx_description
1 polymer ?
#
loop_
_entity_poly.entity_id
_entity_poly.type
_entity_poly.pdbx_seq_one_letter_code
_entity_poly.pdbx_strand_id
1 'polypeptide(L)'
;MNRQYTIDRNMSRHTTQKGLIMTASLHHVVLIEKYVNAISRKQLLVVTTDLVPIQAALEIAEDRPNLVFLSSSMHTGVDLAGQLSEIQIIAKVPCLPYNEPIVKYNWFHVGNWYEHQAAIGIIQRLGCSAVVGTTNVRLGRNSGTANQSSDATAIGMDAGTPNQASGSVAIGNSAGNDTQGASSVAIGISAGSADQGGNCVAIGRGSGIADQGSYSVAIGTSAGRDTQGERSVCVGVYKGMTTQDSSSVAIGEYARYTSQGDTTVAIGKDSGKTTQGGSAVAVGTSPGGTHKSSSSVAIGEYAGYTSQGDATVAIGKDSGKTTQGGSAVAVGTLAGRDTQGERSVCVGVNSGMTTQGSSSVAIGDNAGYASQGDATVAIGKDSGKTTQGGSAVVIVPWPLVGNLAQHTRVRTLWR
;
A
#
# COMPACT_ATOMS: atom_id res chain seq x y z
N MET A 1 34.89 46.98 18.74
CA MET A 1 36.16 46.23 18.90
C MET A 1 35.97 44.74 19.23
N ASN A 2 35.01 44.30 20.07
CA ASN A 2 34.90 42.87 20.45
C ASN A 2 34.35 41.87 19.40
N ARG A 3 33.72 42.32 18.30
CA ARG A 3 33.09 41.42 17.32
C ARG A 3 34.05 40.85 16.27
N GLN A 4 35.17 41.54 16.01
CA GLN A 4 36.18 41.14 15.02
C GLN A 4 36.92 39.86 15.45
N TYR A 5 37.34 39.81 16.72
CA TYR A 5 37.99 38.64 17.31
C TYR A 5 37.12 37.38 17.25
N THR A 6 35.80 37.50 17.24
CA THR A 6 34.90 36.35 17.24
C THR A 6 34.84 35.66 15.87
N ILE A 7 34.81 36.40 14.76
CA ILE A 7 34.80 35.79 13.41
C ILE A 7 36.16 35.15 13.15
N ASP A 8 37.26 35.86 13.39
CA ASP A 8 38.61 35.33 13.20
C ASP A 8 38.87 34.10 14.08
N ARG A 9 38.40 34.09 15.32
CA ARG A 9 38.51 32.92 16.23
C ARG A 9 37.65 31.74 15.78
N ASN A 10 36.50 31.98 15.15
CA ASN A 10 35.68 30.89 14.62
C ASN A 10 36.31 30.34 13.33
N MET A 11 36.78 31.20 12.43
CA MET A 11 37.48 30.75 11.21
C MET A 11 38.78 29.99 11.54
N SER A 12 39.54 30.41 12.56
CA SER A 12 40.78 29.72 12.94
C SER A 12 40.56 28.32 13.54
N ARG A 13 39.34 27.99 13.99
CA ARG A 13 38.96 26.65 14.45
C ARG A 13 38.59 25.72 13.29
N HIS A 14 38.37 26.27 12.10
CA HIS A 14 37.84 25.57 10.95
C HIS A 14 38.64 25.88 9.68
N THR A 15 39.94 25.58 9.71
CA THR A 15 40.89 25.97 8.65
C THR A 15 40.86 25.10 7.39
N THR A 16 40.26 23.92 7.48
CA THR A 16 40.20 22.90 6.42
C THR A 16 38.82 22.74 5.79
N GLN A 17 37.83 23.47 6.28
CA GLN A 17 36.43 23.28 5.93
C GLN A 17 35.93 24.49 5.14
N LYS A 18 35.02 24.26 4.19
CA LYS A 18 34.32 25.34 3.49
C LYS A 18 33.22 25.91 4.38
N GLY A 19 32.90 27.18 4.18
CA GLY A 19 31.89 27.81 5.01
C GLY A 19 31.17 28.98 4.36
N LEU A 20 30.15 29.45 5.05
CA LEU A 20 29.33 30.59 4.65
C LEU A 20 29.16 31.53 5.84
N ILE A 21 29.57 32.77 5.67
CA ILE A 21 29.30 33.88 6.58
C ILE A 21 28.15 34.70 6.01
N MET A 22 27.03 34.70 6.71
CA MET A 22 25.84 35.44 6.33
C MET A 22 25.69 36.71 7.15
N THR A 23 25.37 37.79 6.45
CA THR A 23 25.13 39.10 7.05
C THR A 23 23.75 39.62 6.67
N ALA A 24 23.22 40.55 7.47
CA ALA A 24 21.92 41.16 7.20
C ALA A 24 21.99 42.34 6.21
N SER A 25 23.18 42.83 5.85
CA SER A 25 23.32 43.98 4.94
C SER A 25 24.70 44.05 4.29
N LEU A 26 24.74 44.65 3.10
CA LEU A 26 25.99 44.90 2.35
C LEU A 26 27.01 45.71 3.17
N HIS A 27 26.54 46.65 3.99
CA HIS A 27 27.40 47.40 4.89
C HIS A 27 28.19 46.49 5.86
N HIS A 28 27.57 45.41 6.38
CA HIS A 28 28.28 44.47 7.24
C HIS A 28 29.29 43.62 6.47
N VAL A 29 29.02 43.27 5.21
CA VAL A 29 29.98 42.59 4.33
C VAL A 29 31.27 43.42 4.22
N VAL A 30 31.13 44.70 3.86
CA VAL A 30 32.26 45.64 3.72
C VAL A 30 33.04 45.79 5.03
N LEU A 31 32.34 45.86 6.17
CA LEU A 31 32.99 45.94 7.47
C LEU A 31 33.78 44.66 7.81
N ILE A 32 33.21 43.49 7.57
CA ILE A 32 33.89 42.22 7.85
C ILE A 32 35.12 42.10 6.96
N GLU A 33 34.99 42.33 5.65
CA GLU A 33 36.10 42.31 4.71
C GLU A 33 37.24 43.27 5.12
N LYS A 34 36.89 44.51 5.53
CA LYS A 34 37.88 45.51 5.92
C LYS A 34 38.66 45.14 7.18
N TYR A 35 38.02 44.52 8.16
CA TYR A 35 38.57 44.35 9.51
C TYR A 35 38.99 42.93 9.89
N VAL A 36 38.77 41.95 9.02
CA VAL A 36 39.27 40.58 9.18
C VAL A 36 40.80 40.53 8.97
N ASN A 37 41.47 39.67 9.73
CA ASN A 37 42.92 39.51 9.67
C ASN A 37 43.42 38.99 8.28
N ALA A 38 44.72 39.11 8.02
CA ALA A 38 45.28 38.76 6.70
C ALA A 38 45.17 37.27 6.33
N ILE A 39 45.08 36.36 7.31
CA ILE A 39 44.99 34.91 7.09
C ILE A 39 43.56 34.54 6.69
N SER A 40 42.59 34.90 7.54
CA SER A 40 41.15 34.74 7.29
C SER A 40 40.73 35.42 5.99
N ARG A 41 41.28 36.61 5.68
CA ARG A 41 40.96 37.34 4.44
C ARG A 41 41.29 36.54 3.18
N LYS A 42 42.36 35.73 3.18
CA LYS A 42 42.71 34.90 2.02
C LYS A 42 41.71 33.76 1.79
N GLN A 43 40.98 33.35 2.83
CA GLN A 43 39.95 32.33 2.77
C GLN A 43 38.59 32.90 2.34
N LEU A 44 38.41 34.23 2.35
CA LEU A 44 37.12 34.84 2.05
C LEU A 44 36.92 35.06 0.54
N LEU A 45 35.71 34.74 0.07
CA LEU A 45 35.17 35.19 -1.20
C LEU A 45 33.91 35.99 -0.96
N VAL A 46 33.93 37.27 -1.33
CA VAL A 46 32.76 38.14 -1.18
C VAL A 46 31.78 37.87 -2.32
N VAL A 47 30.55 37.51 -1.98
CA VAL A 47 29.48 37.23 -2.95
C VAL A 47 28.32 38.19 -2.67
N THR A 48 28.20 39.21 -3.51
CA THR A 48 27.11 40.19 -3.50
C THR A 48 26.34 40.08 -4.81
N THR A 49 25.08 40.50 -4.82
CA THR A 49 24.18 40.40 -5.99
C THR A 49 24.72 41.11 -7.25
N ASP A 50 25.66 42.03 -7.08
CA ASP A 50 26.00 43.00 -8.13
C ASP A 50 27.37 42.72 -8.78
N LEU A 51 28.17 41.78 -8.27
CA LEU A 51 29.58 41.67 -8.68
C LEU A 51 30.05 40.27 -9.14
N VAL A 52 29.33 39.18 -8.85
CA VAL A 52 29.68 37.83 -9.35
C VAL A 52 28.38 37.00 -9.51
N PRO A 53 28.12 36.35 -10.67
CA PRO A 53 27.08 35.34 -10.75
C PRO A 53 27.39 34.25 -9.72
N ILE A 54 26.45 33.91 -8.82
CA ILE A 54 26.65 32.88 -7.79
C ILE A 54 27.27 31.60 -8.36
N GLN A 55 26.94 31.24 -9.60
CA GLN A 55 27.54 30.13 -10.35
C GLN A 55 29.06 30.21 -10.48
N ALA A 56 29.62 31.37 -10.83
CA ALA A 56 31.06 31.55 -10.94
C ALA A 56 31.77 31.48 -9.57
N ALA A 57 31.09 31.90 -8.50
CA ALA A 57 31.61 31.75 -7.14
C ALA A 57 31.64 30.27 -6.70
N LEU A 58 30.66 29.46 -7.15
CA LEU A 58 30.64 28.01 -6.91
C LEU A 58 31.76 27.30 -7.65
N GLU A 59 32.03 27.66 -8.91
CA GLU A 59 33.15 27.10 -9.69
C GLU A 59 34.50 27.39 -9.01
N ILE A 60 34.74 28.62 -8.56
CA ILE A 60 35.96 28.97 -7.81
C ILE A 60 36.08 28.17 -6.49
N ALA A 61 34.96 27.78 -5.90
CA ALA A 61 34.94 27.02 -4.67
C ALA A 61 35.31 25.54 -4.88
N GLU A 62 35.19 24.99 -6.08
CA GLU A 62 35.66 23.63 -6.39
C GLU A 62 37.18 23.53 -6.23
N ASP A 63 37.91 24.53 -6.73
CA ASP A 63 39.38 24.58 -6.70
C ASP A 63 39.98 25.02 -5.34
N ARG A 64 39.16 25.49 -4.40
CA ARG A 64 39.61 26.07 -3.12
C ARG A 64 39.00 25.33 -1.92
N PRO A 65 39.71 24.38 -1.29
CA PRO A 65 39.15 23.50 -0.27
C PRO A 65 38.80 24.19 1.06
N ASN A 66 39.38 25.36 1.33
CA ASN A 66 39.16 26.13 2.57
C ASN A 66 38.49 27.49 2.32
N LEU A 67 37.66 27.57 1.27
CA LEU A 67 36.97 28.79 0.90
C LEU A 67 35.77 29.05 1.82
N VAL A 68 35.64 30.30 2.27
CA VAL A 68 34.52 30.79 3.06
C VAL A 68 33.82 31.91 2.29
N PHE A 69 32.58 31.68 1.90
CA PHE A 69 31.75 32.69 1.26
C PHE A 69 31.33 33.76 2.28
N LEU A 70 31.40 35.04 1.91
CA LEU A 70 30.85 36.15 2.69
C LEU A 70 29.74 36.83 1.88
N SER A 71 28.50 36.73 2.34
CA SER A 71 27.36 37.24 1.58
C SER A 71 26.27 37.87 2.46
N SER A 72 25.53 38.80 1.85
CA SER A 72 24.26 39.32 2.39
C SER A 72 23.03 38.73 1.71
N SER A 73 23.18 37.95 0.64
CA SER A 73 22.07 37.51 -0.24
C SER A 73 22.02 35.99 -0.49
N MET A 74 23.10 35.25 -0.27
CA MET A 74 23.13 33.79 -0.50
C MET A 74 22.15 32.99 0.38
N HIS A 75 21.49 33.62 1.35
CA HIS A 75 20.42 32.99 2.13
C HIS A 75 19.07 32.92 1.40
N THR A 76 18.92 33.61 0.26
CA THR A 76 17.69 33.60 -0.53
C THR A 76 17.93 32.87 -1.85
N GLY A 77 17.44 31.64 -1.97
CA GLY A 77 17.36 30.91 -3.25
C GLY A 77 18.66 30.28 -3.75
N VAL A 78 19.73 30.28 -2.96
CA VAL A 78 20.96 29.53 -3.26
C VAL A 78 21.07 28.36 -2.31
N ASP A 79 20.96 27.16 -2.86
CA ASP A 79 21.19 25.94 -2.10
C ASP A 79 22.67 25.54 -2.21
N LEU A 80 23.41 25.69 -1.11
CA LEU A 80 24.80 25.25 -1.04
C LEU A 80 24.86 23.79 -0.63
N ALA A 81 25.47 22.96 -1.47
CA ALA A 81 25.77 21.58 -1.14
C ALA A 81 26.50 21.49 0.22
N GLY A 82 26.24 20.46 1.03
CA GLY A 82 26.79 20.29 2.39
C GLY A 82 28.32 20.38 2.46
N GLN A 83 29.03 19.95 1.41
CA GLN A 83 30.50 20.11 1.30
C GLN A 83 30.94 21.58 1.11
N LEU A 84 30.05 22.47 0.67
CA LEU A 84 30.29 23.91 0.45
C LEU A 84 29.85 24.77 1.64
N SER A 85 29.10 24.22 2.61
CA SER A 85 28.54 24.96 3.75
C SER A 85 28.69 24.24 5.10
N GLU A 86 29.81 23.54 5.29
CA GLU A 86 30.11 22.78 6.52
C GLU A 86 30.11 23.66 7.79
N ILE A 87 30.49 24.92 7.65
CA ILE A 87 30.35 25.93 8.71
C ILE A 87 29.47 27.07 8.24
N GLN A 88 28.50 27.44 9.08
CA GLN A 88 27.67 28.61 8.86
C GLN A 88 27.80 29.58 10.03
N ILE A 89 28.16 30.83 9.71
CA ILE A 89 28.27 31.90 10.70
C ILE A 89 27.25 32.98 10.37
N ILE A 90 26.32 33.22 11.29
CA ILE A 90 25.41 34.37 11.20
C ILE A 90 26.04 35.52 11.99
N ALA A 91 26.59 36.50 11.27
CA ALA A 91 27.33 37.59 11.88
C ALA A 91 26.46 38.53 12.74
N LYS A 92 25.14 38.54 12.50
CA LYS A 92 24.14 39.26 13.28
C LYS A 92 22.75 38.67 13.04
N VAL A 93 21.92 38.66 14.07
CA VAL A 93 20.49 38.32 13.95
C VAL A 93 19.85 39.20 12.85
N PRO A 94 19.17 38.60 11.85
CA PRO A 94 18.41 39.31 10.83
C PRO A 94 17.21 40.02 11.43
N CYS A 95 17.42 41.24 11.88
CA CYS A 95 16.35 42.10 12.36
C CYS A 95 15.90 43.03 11.22
N LEU A 96 14.59 43.15 11.01
CA LEU A 96 14.03 44.10 10.05
C LEU A 96 14.28 45.55 10.53
N PRO A 97 14.44 46.53 9.61
CA PRO A 97 14.71 47.91 10.00
C PRO A 97 13.53 48.50 10.78
N TYR A 98 13.76 48.90 12.03
CA TYR A 98 12.71 49.47 12.88
C TYR A 98 12.07 50.75 12.31
N ASN A 99 12.79 51.48 11.45
CA ASN A 99 12.31 52.74 10.90
C ASN A 99 11.32 52.58 9.74
N GLU A 100 11.08 51.36 9.25
CA GLU A 100 10.12 51.13 8.16
C GLU A 100 8.67 51.23 8.67
N PRO A 101 7.80 51.97 7.97
CA PRO A 101 6.40 52.16 8.40
C PRO A 101 5.65 50.84 8.60
N ILE A 102 5.87 49.86 7.73
CA ILE A 102 5.22 48.55 7.80
C ILE A 102 5.70 47.71 8.98
N VAL A 103 7.00 47.82 9.31
CA VAL A 103 7.60 47.12 10.46
C VAL A 103 7.05 47.71 11.76
N LYS A 104 6.97 49.05 11.87
CA LYS A 104 6.35 49.71 13.03
C LYS A 104 4.89 49.33 13.19
N TYR A 105 4.12 49.38 12.11
CA TYR A 105 2.70 49.01 12.13
C TYR A 105 2.51 47.58 12.65
N ASN A 106 3.18 46.60 12.05
CA ASN A 106 3.02 45.20 12.45
C ASN A 106 3.54 44.91 13.86
N TRP A 107 4.61 45.59 14.30
CA TRP A 107 5.12 45.46 15.66
C TRP A 107 4.05 45.82 16.69
N PHE A 108 3.36 46.95 16.52
CA PHE A 108 2.38 47.43 17.50
C PHE A 108 1.02 46.70 17.42
N HIS A 109 0.70 46.07 16.29
CA HIS A 109 -0.64 45.49 16.05
C HIS A 109 -0.66 43.96 16.03
N VAL A 110 0.50 43.30 15.90
CA VAL A 110 0.59 41.83 15.82
C VAL A 110 1.60 41.33 16.85
N GLY A 111 1.09 40.66 17.88
CA GLY A 111 1.91 40.10 18.97
C GLY A 111 3.01 39.18 18.44
N ASN A 112 4.23 39.36 18.95
CA ASN A 112 5.44 38.60 18.61
C ASN A 112 5.81 38.57 17.10
N TRP A 113 5.19 39.42 16.26
CA TRP A 113 5.46 39.42 14.82
C TRP A 113 6.93 39.67 14.51
N TYR A 114 7.55 40.64 15.19
CA TYR A 114 8.95 40.98 14.95
C TYR A 114 9.91 39.86 15.36
N GLU A 115 9.63 39.19 16.49
CA GLU A 115 10.42 38.04 16.96
C GLU A 115 10.30 36.86 16.00
N HIS A 116 9.08 36.59 15.50
CA HIS A 116 8.87 35.57 14.46
C HIS A 116 9.60 35.89 13.17
N GLN A 117 9.60 37.15 12.71
CA GLN A 117 10.37 37.53 11.51
C GLN A 117 11.88 37.34 11.71
N ALA A 118 12.40 37.68 12.89
CA ALA A 118 13.81 37.44 13.21
C ALA A 118 14.14 35.94 13.29
N ALA A 119 13.26 35.13 13.88
CA ALA A 119 13.42 33.67 13.96
C ALA A 119 13.38 33.02 12.56
N ILE A 120 12.42 33.41 11.71
CA ILE A 120 12.32 32.96 10.32
C ILE A 120 13.61 33.30 9.56
N GLY A 121 14.13 34.52 9.73
CA GLY A 121 15.38 34.92 9.10
C GLY A 121 16.60 34.11 9.56
N ILE A 122 16.64 33.67 10.83
CA ILE A 122 17.68 32.75 11.33
C ILE A 122 17.50 31.37 10.70
N ILE A 123 16.28 30.84 10.67
CA ILE A 123 15.98 29.50 10.14
C ILE A 123 16.30 29.42 8.65
N GLN A 124 15.92 30.43 7.86
CA GLN A 124 16.25 30.52 6.43
C GLN A 124 17.76 30.54 6.17
N ARG A 125 18.54 31.03 7.13
CA ARG A 125 20.01 31.12 7.03
C ARG A 125 20.71 29.85 7.52
N LEU A 126 20.21 29.22 8.58
CA LEU A 126 20.74 27.96 9.10
C LEU A 126 20.22 26.72 8.36
N GLY A 127 19.27 26.89 7.45
CA GLY A 127 18.74 25.82 6.62
C GLY A 127 19.82 25.28 5.70
N CYS A 128 20.56 24.27 6.15
CA CYS A 128 21.28 23.39 5.25
C CYS A 128 20.24 22.55 4.50
N SER A 129 20.23 22.62 3.17
CA SER A 129 19.70 21.51 2.39
C SER A 129 20.57 20.31 2.72
N ALA A 130 19.96 19.24 3.21
CA ALA A 130 20.66 17.98 3.32
C ALA A 130 21.06 17.59 1.90
N VAL A 131 22.34 17.69 1.56
CA VAL A 131 22.85 17.08 0.34
C VAL A 131 22.59 15.60 0.47
N VAL A 132 21.65 15.12 -0.33
CA VAL A 132 21.58 13.72 -0.69
C VAL A 132 22.20 13.57 -2.08
N GLY A 133 23.48 13.91 -2.14
CA GLY A 133 24.35 13.70 -3.29
C GLY A 133 24.82 12.25 -3.32
N THR A 134 23.88 11.35 -3.62
CA THR A 134 24.01 10.05 -4.31
C THR A 134 22.60 9.43 -4.29
N THR A 135 21.80 9.65 -5.34
CA THR A 135 20.49 9.03 -5.68
C THR A 135 19.41 8.75 -4.60
N ASN A 136 19.64 9.03 -3.33
CA ASN A 136 18.82 8.59 -2.20
C ASN A 136 18.04 9.79 -1.63
N VAL A 137 17.02 9.56 -0.80
CA VAL A 137 16.31 10.62 -0.04
C VAL A 137 16.20 10.17 1.41
N ARG A 138 16.78 10.93 2.36
CA ARG A 138 16.77 10.60 3.81
C ARG A 138 16.14 11.72 4.62
N LEU A 139 15.06 11.44 5.34
CA LEU A 139 14.41 12.41 6.23
C LEU A 139 13.91 11.74 7.53
N GLY A 140 14.58 11.97 8.66
CA GLY A 140 14.18 11.43 9.97
C GLY A 140 15.36 10.99 10.84
N ARG A 141 15.19 10.98 12.17
CA ARG A 141 16.22 10.49 13.12
C ARG A 141 16.53 9.03 12.79
N ASN A 142 17.79 8.72 12.53
CA ASN A 142 18.29 7.40 12.12
C ASN A 142 17.72 6.86 10.79
N SER A 143 17.08 7.67 9.95
CA SER A 143 16.61 7.18 8.65
C SER A 143 17.79 6.76 7.77
N GLY A 144 17.83 5.51 7.31
CA GLY A 144 18.82 5.06 6.33
C GLY A 144 20.28 5.00 6.79
N THR A 145 20.53 4.71 8.06
CA THR A 145 21.85 4.82 8.70
C THR A 145 22.86 3.70 8.38
N ALA A 146 22.45 2.61 7.73
CA ALA A 146 23.34 1.52 7.31
C ALA A 146 22.88 0.90 5.98
N ASN A 147 23.85 0.46 5.16
CA ASN A 147 23.66 -0.37 3.95
C ASN A 147 22.53 0.04 2.98
N GLN A 148 22.41 1.33 2.68
CA GLN A 148 21.51 1.79 1.61
C GLN A 148 22.17 1.64 0.24
N SER A 149 21.55 0.86 -0.64
CA SER A 149 21.91 0.77 -2.06
C SER A 149 21.41 2.01 -2.84
N SER A 150 21.76 2.13 -4.12
CA SER A 150 21.34 3.24 -4.98
C SER A 150 19.82 3.34 -5.16
N ASP A 151 19.32 4.57 -5.30
CA ASP A 151 17.91 4.92 -5.58
C ASP A 151 16.92 4.60 -4.43
N ALA A 152 17.40 4.60 -3.18
CA ALA A 152 16.60 4.29 -2.00
C ALA A 152 15.98 5.55 -1.34
N THR A 153 14.71 5.47 -0.95
CA THR A 153 14.00 6.53 -0.19
C THR A 153 13.71 6.06 1.23
N ALA A 154 14.11 6.83 2.24
CA ALA A 154 13.84 6.56 3.65
C ALA A 154 13.34 7.82 4.37
N ILE A 155 12.07 7.81 4.79
CA ILE A 155 11.40 8.94 5.45
C ILE A 155 10.72 8.45 6.73
N GLY A 156 11.23 8.83 7.90
CA GLY A 156 10.69 8.42 9.20
C GLY A 156 11.78 8.09 10.21
N MET A 157 11.40 8.03 11.48
CA MET A 157 12.29 7.59 12.54
C MET A 157 12.57 6.09 12.41
N ASP A 158 13.85 5.71 12.28
CA ASP A 158 14.31 4.32 12.10
C ASP A 158 13.73 3.64 10.82
N ALA A 159 13.40 4.43 9.78
CA ALA A 159 12.96 3.92 8.48
C ALA A 159 14.15 3.36 7.69
N GLY A 160 14.01 2.17 7.12
CA GLY A 160 15.02 1.55 6.24
C GLY A 160 16.33 1.19 6.93
N THR A 161 16.31 0.94 8.25
CA THR A 161 17.47 0.53 9.05
C THR A 161 17.35 -0.93 9.45
N PRO A 162 18.40 -1.77 9.44
CA PRO A 162 19.77 -1.51 9.01
C PRO A 162 20.05 -1.81 7.53
N ASN A 163 19.12 -2.37 6.74
CA ASN A 163 19.38 -2.70 5.32
C ASN A 163 18.21 -2.32 4.38
N GLN A 164 18.51 -1.46 3.40
CA GLN A 164 17.65 -1.18 2.25
C GLN A 164 18.33 -1.55 0.95
N ALA A 165 17.76 -2.52 0.22
CA ALA A 165 18.25 -2.89 -1.11
C ALA A 165 17.93 -1.81 -2.17
N SER A 166 18.51 -1.96 -3.37
CA SER A 166 18.45 -0.94 -4.43
C SER A 166 17.02 -0.63 -4.85
N GLY A 167 16.70 0.65 -5.06
CA GLY A 167 15.37 1.08 -5.54
C GLY A 167 14.23 0.90 -4.53
N SER A 168 14.53 0.71 -3.24
CA SER A 168 13.52 0.50 -2.21
C SER A 168 12.99 1.80 -1.60
N VAL A 169 11.72 1.81 -1.19
CA VAL A 169 11.05 2.94 -0.56
C VAL A 169 10.58 2.52 0.84
N ALA A 170 11.02 3.24 1.88
CA ALA A 170 10.50 3.13 3.25
C ALA A 170 10.01 4.49 3.74
N ILE A 171 8.72 4.60 4.08
CA ILE A 171 8.11 5.84 4.58
C ILE A 171 7.25 5.52 5.81
N GLY A 172 7.68 5.92 7.00
CA GLY A 172 6.99 5.67 8.27
C GLY A 172 7.97 5.33 9.40
N ASN A 173 7.52 5.44 10.65
CA ASN A 173 8.34 4.99 11.78
C ASN A 173 8.55 3.47 11.70
N SER A 174 9.81 3.03 11.72
CA SER A 174 10.20 1.62 11.60
C SER A 174 9.67 0.90 10.35
N ALA A 175 9.41 1.63 9.26
CA ALA A 175 9.11 1.01 7.96
C ALA A 175 10.39 0.38 7.40
N GLY A 176 10.35 -0.89 6.95
CA GLY A 176 11.54 -1.58 6.41
C GLY A 176 12.68 -1.73 7.43
N ASN A 177 12.37 -2.07 8.69
CA ASN A 177 13.28 -1.99 9.85
C ASN A 177 14.21 -3.20 10.07
N ASP A 178 14.39 -4.10 9.10
CA ASP A 178 15.41 -5.19 9.17
C ASP A 178 16.02 -5.50 7.79
N THR A 179 15.23 -6.06 6.87
CA THR A 179 15.66 -6.40 5.50
C THR A 179 14.59 -6.01 4.49
N GLN A 180 14.82 -4.95 3.73
CA GLN A 180 14.00 -4.62 2.55
C GLN A 180 14.62 -5.19 1.28
N GLY A 181 13.90 -6.04 0.55
CA GLY A 181 14.32 -6.59 -0.73
C GLY A 181 14.47 -5.53 -1.83
N ALA A 182 15.18 -5.86 -2.92
CA ALA A 182 15.39 -4.90 -4.01
C ALA A 182 14.05 -4.48 -4.64
N SER A 183 13.91 -3.20 -5.00
CA SER A 183 12.72 -2.62 -5.63
C SER A 183 11.42 -2.80 -4.83
N SER A 184 11.49 -2.87 -3.50
CA SER A 184 10.31 -3.02 -2.64
C SER A 184 9.79 -1.69 -2.07
N VAL A 185 8.50 -1.62 -1.75
CA VAL A 185 7.83 -0.45 -1.17
C VAL A 185 7.29 -0.80 0.21
N ALA A 186 7.58 0.03 1.22
CA ALA A 186 7.11 -0.07 2.60
C ALA A 186 6.63 1.32 3.07
N ILE A 187 5.32 1.52 3.21
CA ILE A 187 4.73 2.82 3.57
C ILE A 187 3.76 2.64 4.73
N GLY A 188 4.10 3.16 5.91
CA GLY A 188 3.30 3.07 7.15
C GLY A 188 4.14 2.73 8.36
N ILE A 189 3.61 2.96 9.56
CA ILE A 189 4.29 2.58 10.81
C ILE A 189 4.48 1.06 10.83
N SER A 190 5.73 0.59 10.96
CA SER A 190 6.10 -0.84 10.95
C SER A 190 5.66 -1.61 9.69
N ALA A 191 5.50 -0.94 8.54
CA ALA A 191 5.24 -1.64 7.28
C ALA A 191 6.51 -2.36 6.79
N GLY A 192 6.42 -3.61 6.35
CA GLY A 192 7.56 -4.35 5.80
C GLY A 192 8.71 -4.52 6.80
N SER A 193 8.43 -4.59 8.11
CA SER A 193 9.45 -4.41 9.14
C SER A 193 10.46 -5.56 9.26
N ALA A 194 10.07 -6.80 8.98
CA ALA A 194 10.93 -7.98 9.01
C ALA A 194 10.84 -8.75 7.68
N ASP A 195 11.99 -8.89 7.02
CA ASP A 195 12.20 -9.74 5.84
C ASP A 195 11.19 -9.60 4.70
N GLN A 196 11.16 -8.41 4.09
CA GLN A 196 10.45 -8.17 2.85
C GLN A 196 11.26 -8.72 1.66
N GLY A 197 10.67 -9.64 0.88
CA GLY A 197 11.24 -10.17 -0.35
C GLY A 197 11.45 -9.10 -1.43
N GLY A 198 12.15 -9.46 -2.51
CA GLY A 198 12.36 -8.56 -3.65
C GLY A 198 11.07 -8.27 -4.41
N ASN A 199 10.92 -7.04 -4.90
CA ASN A 199 9.78 -6.55 -5.69
C ASN A 199 8.42 -6.62 -4.95
N CYS A 200 8.42 -6.44 -3.62
CA CYS A 200 7.19 -6.48 -2.82
C CYS A 200 6.62 -5.09 -2.53
N VAL A 201 5.32 -5.02 -2.24
CA VAL A 201 4.62 -3.78 -1.85
C VAL A 201 3.94 -4.00 -0.49
N ALA A 202 4.22 -3.15 0.49
CA ALA A 202 3.62 -3.11 1.82
C ALA A 202 3.18 -1.68 2.13
N ILE A 203 1.87 -1.42 2.20
CA ILE A 203 1.31 -0.08 2.44
C ILE A 203 0.24 -0.14 3.53
N GLY A 204 0.47 0.48 4.68
CA GLY A 204 -0.43 0.52 5.82
C GLY A 204 0.28 0.20 7.12
N ARG A 205 -0.27 0.63 8.27
CA ARG A 205 0.31 0.36 9.59
C ARG A 205 0.38 -1.15 9.83
N GLY A 206 1.60 -1.67 9.99
CA GLY A 206 1.86 -3.09 10.21
C GLY A 206 1.52 -4.03 9.05
N SER A 207 1.48 -3.52 7.81
CA SER A 207 1.36 -4.36 6.62
C SER A 207 2.65 -5.12 6.33
N GLY A 208 2.57 -6.40 5.95
CA GLY A 208 3.74 -7.20 5.57
C GLY A 208 4.82 -7.26 6.66
N ILE A 209 4.44 -7.35 7.94
CA ILE A 209 5.38 -7.23 9.07
C ILE A 209 6.45 -8.32 9.05
N ALA A 210 6.10 -9.57 8.73
CA ALA A 210 7.01 -10.71 8.71
C ALA A 210 6.84 -11.54 7.43
N ASP A 211 7.96 -11.98 6.86
CA ASP A 211 8.08 -12.96 5.78
C ASP A 211 7.19 -12.69 4.57
N GLN A 212 7.42 -11.55 3.90
CA GLN A 212 6.77 -11.24 2.62
C GLN A 212 7.53 -11.93 1.48
N GLY A 213 6.97 -13.00 0.91
CA GLY A 213 7.55 -13.70 -0.25
C GLY A 213 7.71 -12.77 -1.45
N SER A 214 8.69 -13.03 -2.32
CA SER A 214 9.00 -12.17 -3.47
C SER A 214 7.78 -11.90 -4.37
N TYR A 215 7.72 -10.72 -4.99
CA TYR A 215 6.63 -10.29 -5.88
C TYR A 215 5.24 -10.23 -5.24
N SER A 216 5.15 -9.99 -3.93
CA SER A 216 3.88 -9.95 -3.20
C SER A 216 3.40 -8.51 -2.92
N VAL A 217 2.09 -8.35 -2.75
CA VAL A 217 1.44 -7.06 -2.47
C VAL A 217 0.63 -7.17 -1.18
N ALA A 218 0.79 -6.23 -0.26
CA ALA A 218 0.06 -6.10 1.01
C ALA A 218 -0.33 -4.63 1.21
N ILE A 219 -1.63 -4.32 1.13
CA ILE A 219 -2.13 -2.93 1.24
C ILE A 219 -3.27 -2.90 2.26
N GLY A 220 -3.09 -2.22 3.39
CA GLY A 220 -4.05 -2.06 4.47
C GLY A 220 -3.42 -2.23 5.86
N THR A 221 -4.08 -1.75 6.91
CA THR A 221 -3.61 -1.94 8.29
C THR A 221 -3.56 -3.43 8.63
N SER A 222 -2.38 -3.94 9.01
CA SER A 222 -2.15 -5.37 9.30
C SER A 222 -2.48 -6.33 8.14
N ALA A 223 -2.33 -5.89 6.90
CA ALA A 223 -2.47 -6.77 5.73
C ALA A 223 -1.23 -7.68 5.58
N GLY A 224 -1.42 -9.00 5.47
CA GLY A 224 -0.32 -9.95 5.24
C GLY A 224 0.73 -9.94 6.36
N ARG A 225 0.28 -9.82 7.61
CA ARG A 225 1.13 -9.47 8.76
C ARG A 225 2.24 -10.48 9.08
N ASP A 226 1.95 -11.78 8.99
CA ASP A 226 2.81 -12.81 9.61
C ASP A 226 3.57 -13.69 8.60
N THR A 227 2.95 -14.15 7.51
CA THR A 227 3.66 -14.84 6.41
C THR A 227 2.85 -14.74 5.13
N GLN A 228 3.44 -14.16 4.08
CA GLN A 228 2.83 -14.01 2.77
C GLN A 228 3.62 -14.79 1.71
N GLY A 229 3.01 -15.76 1.02
CA GLY A 229 3.70 -16.55 -0.01
C GLY A 229 4.13 -15.76 -1.25
N GLU A 230 5.07 -16.29 -2.03
CA GLU A 230 5.56 -15.69 -3.29
C GLU A 230 4.38 -15.40 -4.26
N ARG A 231 4.42 -14.25 -4.96
CA ARG A 231 3.40 -13.82 -5.96
C ARG A 231 1.96 -13.71 -5.43
N SER A 232 1.76 -13.41 -4.15
CA SER A 232 0.42 -13.26 -3.57
C SER A 232 0.00 -11.79 -3.42
N VAL A 233 -1.32 -11.54 -3.40
CA VAL A 233 -1.90 -10.18 -3.31
C VAL A 233 -2.87 -10.11 -2.13
N CYS A 234 -2.64 -9.16 -1.23
CA CYS A 234 -3.43 -8.85 -0.04
C CYS A 234 -3.86 -7.38 -0.06
N VAL A 235 -5.16 -7.10 -0.09
CA VAL A 235 -5.69 -5.74 0.00
C VAL A 235 -6.85 -5.66 1.01
N GLY A 236 -6.65 -4.99 2.14
CA GLY A 236 -7.66 -4.79 3.20
C GLY A 236 -7.11 -4.72 4.64
N VAL A 237 -7.96 -4.35 5.60
CA VAL A 237 -7.62 -4.25 7.04
C VAL A 237 -7.72 -5.65 7.70
N TYR A 238 -6.72 -6.03 8.52
CA TYR A 238 -6.65 -7.28 9.31
C TYR A 238 -6.71 -8.58 8.47
N LYS A 239 -5.76 -8.77 7.57
CA LYS A 239 -5.74 -9.88 6.59
C LYS A 239 -4.54 -10.80 6.73
N GLY A 240 -4.73 -12.09 6.46
CA GLY A 240 -3.62 -13.05 6.38
C GLY A 240 -2.77 -13.06 7.66
N MET A 241 -3.44 -13.07 8.83
CA MET A 241 -2.77 -12.97 10.13
C MET A 241 -1.95 -14.20 10.50
N THR A 242 -1.91 -15.29 9.71
CA THR A 242 -1.13 -16.47 10.12
C THR A 242 -0.36 -17.19 9.02
N THR A 243 -0.85 -17.33 7.78
CA THR A 243 -0.05 -17.86 6.63
C THR A 243 -0.79 -17.71 5.30
N GLN A 244 -0.12 -17.25 4.23
CA GLN A 244 -0.57 -17.44 2.85
C GLN A 244 0.40 -18.34 2.09
N ASP A 245 -0.11 -19.41 1.47
CA ASP A 245 0.62 -20.18 0.49
C ASP A 245 0.73 -19.44 -0.87
N SER A 246 1.58 -19.95 -1.76
CA SER A 246 2.02 -19.28 -2.98
C SER A 246 0.88 -18.92 -3.96
N SER A 247 1.05 -17.82 -4.72
CA SER A 247 0.19 -17.41 -5.85
C SER A 247 -1.30 -17.22 -5.54
N SER A 248 -1.63 -16.49 -4.48
CA SER A 248 -3.00 -16.38 -3.98
C SER A 248 -3.48 -14.92 -3.81
N VAL A 249 -4.78 -14.67 -3.99
CA VAL A 249 -5.36 -13.31 -4.02
C VAL A 249 -6.42 -13.15 -2.93
N ALA A 250 -6.28 -12.16 -2.06
CA ALA A 250 -7.21 -11.84 -0.98
C ALA A 250 -7.54 -10.32 -0.94
N ILE A 251 -8.80 -9.95 -1.19
CA ILE A 251 -9.26 -8.56 -1.25
C ILE A 251 -10.53 -8.39 -0.38
N GLY A 252 -10.62 -7.42 0.55
CA GLY A 252 -11.85 -7.12 1.33
C GLY A 252 -11.59 -6.86 2.82
N GLU A 253 -12.55 -6.98 3.73
CA GLU A 253 -12.34 -7.04 5.21
C GLU A 253 -12.45 -8.51 5.67
N TYR A 254 -11.56 -9.06 6.52
CA TYR A 254 -11.53 -10.48 6.97
C TYR A 254 -11.56 -11.64 5.95
N ALA A 255 -11.61 -11.40 4.63
CA ALA A 255 -11.29 -12.45 3.64
C ALA A 255 -9.98 -13.16 3.99
N ARG A 256 -9.98 -14.49 4.01
CA ARG A 256 -8.79 -15.30 4.28
C ARG A 256 -8.13 -14.99 5.63
N TYR A 257 -8.94 -15.08 6.69
CA TYR A 257 -8.52 -14.79 8.07
C TYR A 257 -7.60 -15.87 8.68
N THR A 258 -7.65 -17.11 8.18
CA THR A 258 -6.84 -18.26 8.64
C THR A 258 -6.26 -19.04 7.44
N SER A 259 -5.15 -19.77 7.65
CA SER A 259 -4.36 -20.57 6.69
C SER A 259 -5.16 -21.31 5.61
N GLN A 260 -4.69 -21.28 4.35
CA GLN A 260 -5.33 -21.92 3.19
C GLN A 260 -4.29 -22.37 2.16
N GLY A 261 -4.60 -23.44 1.42
CA GLY A 261 -3.70 -24.05 0.45
C GLY A 261 -3.38 -23.21 -0.79
N ASP A 262 -2.50 -23.73 -1.63
CA ASP A 262 -1.97 -23.08 -2.84
C ASP A 262 -3.07 -22.60 -3.81
N THR A 263 -2.82 -21.47 -4.49
CA THR A 263 -3.60 -20.95 -5.64
C THR A 263 -5.08 -20.56 -5.39
N THR A 264 -5.42 -19.99 -4.23
CA THR A 264 -6.81 -19.56 -3.94
C THR A 264 -7.09 -18.08 -4.23
N VAL A 265 -8.35 -17.76 -4.55
CA VAL A 265 -8.86 -16.39 -4.77
C VAL A 265 -10.01 -16.11 -3.79
N ALA A 266 -9.90 -15.07 -2.96
CA ALA A 266 -10.91 -14.62 -2.01
C ALA A 266 -11.16 -13.11 -2.14
N ILE A 267 -12.32 -12.69 -2.67
CA ILE A 267 -12.65 -11.28 -2.92
C ILE A 267 -13.98 -10.92 -2.25
N GLY A 268 -13.96 -10.04 -1.25
CA GLY A 268 -15.12 -9.52 -0.52
C GLY A 268 -15.04 -9.74 1.00
N LYS A 269 -15.94 -9.10 1.76
CA LYS A 269 -15.92 -9.16 3.23
C LYS A 269 -16.18 -10.58 3.72
N ASP A 270 -15.34 -11.09 4.62
CA ASP A 270 -15.42 -12.45 5.20
C ASP A 270 -15.37 -13.60 4.14
N SER A 271 -14.94 -13.34 2.91
CA SER A 271 -14.83 -14.37 1.86
C SER A 271 -13.74 -15.39 2.18
N GLY A 272 -14.09 -16.68 2.19
CA GLY A 272 -13.14 -17.73 2.57
C GLY A 272 -12.51 -17.47 3.95
N LYS A 273 -13.29 -17.05 4.95
CA LYS A 273 -12.77 -16.67 6.27
C LYS A 273 -12.04 -17.81 6.98
N THR A 274 -12.48 -19.05 6.80
CA THR A 274 -11.86 -20.23 7.40
C THR A 274 -11.63 -21.31 6.35
N THR A 275 -10.39 -21.81 6.26
CA THR A 275 -9.90 -22.97 5.48
C THR A 275 -10.44 -23.06 4.04
N GLN A 276 -9.59 -22.86 3.04
CA GLN A 276 -9.89 -23.22 1.65
C GLN A 276 -8.96 -24.36 1.25
N GLY A 277 -9.49 -25.39 0.58
CA GLY A 277 -8.67 -26.35 -0.15
C GLY A 277 -7.95 -25.66 -1.30
N GLY A 278 -6.87 -26.26 -1.82
CA GLY A 278 -6.13 -25.71 -2.95
C GLY A 278 -7.02 -25.42 -4.17
N SER A 279 -6.71 -24.35 -4.89
CA SER A 279 -7.38 -23.91 -6.13
C SER A 279 -8.86 -23.49 -6.01
N ALA A 280 -9.31 -23.07 -4.82
CA ALA A 280 -10.68 -22.56 -4.62
C ALA A 280 -10.85 -21.06 -4.98
N VAL A 281 -12.02 -20.69 -5.49
CA VAL A 281 -12.41 -19.30 -5.83
C VAL A 281 -13.64 -18.89 -5.00
N ALA A 282 -13.52 -17.85 -4.19
CA ALA A 282 -14.61 -17.28 -3.38
C ALA A 282 -14.75 -15.77 -3.64
N VAL A 283 -15.89 -15.31 -4.17
CA VAL A 283 -16.13 -13.90 -4.50
C VAL A 283 -17.49 -13.44 -3.96
N GLY A 284 -17.53 -12.47 -3.04
CA GLY A 284 -18.75 -11.95 -2.40
C GLY A 284 -18.60 -11.66 -0.91
N THR A 285 -19.71 -11.34 -0.23
CA THR A 285 -19.77 -11.23 1.24
C THR A 285 -20.07 -12.60 1.85
N SER A 286 -19.16 -13.09 2.70
CA SER A 286 -19.21 -14.40 3.33
C SER A 286 -19.41 -15.62 2.39
N PRO A 287 -18.91 -15.67 1.13
CA PRO A 287 -18.89 -16.90 0.37
C PRO A 287 -17.97 -17.89 1.07
N GLY A 288 -18.45 -19.11 1.29
CA GLY A 288 -17.58 -20.17 1.78
C GLY A 288 -17.07 -20.05 3.21
N GLY A 289 -17.93 -19.62 4.13
CA GLY A 289 -17.55 -19.31 5.51
C GLY A 289 -16.88 -20.46 6.29
N THR A 290 -17.00 -21.73 5.85
CA THR A 290 -16.44 -22.93 6.52
C THR A 290 -15.95 -24.03 5.57
N HIS A 291 -15.47 -23.67 4.37
CA HIS A 291 -15.12 -24.63 3.31
C HIS A 291 -14.07 -25.68 3.69
N LYS A 292 -14.15 -26.88 3.09
CA LYS A 292 -13.16 -27.97 3.28
C LYS A 292 -12.75 -28.67 1.99
N SER A 293 -13.22 -28.22 0.82
CA SER A 293 -13.00 -28.93 -0.43
C SER A 293 -12.03 -28.25 -1.38
N SER A 294 -11.37 -29.06 -2.22
CA SER A 294 -10.42 -28.63 -3.23
C SER A 294 -11.12 -28.27 -4.55
N SER A 295 -10.60 -27.27 -5.28
CA SER A 295 -11.08 -26.85 -6.61
C SER A 295 -12.55 -26.39 -6.69
N SER A 296 -13.11 -25.77 -5.65
CA SER A 296 -14.50 -25.28 -5.64
C SER A 296 -14.63 -23.79 -6.01
N VAL A 297 -15.76 -23.42 -6.64
CA VAL A 297 -16.09 -22.04 -7.04
C VAL A 297 -17.35 -21.57 -6.28
N ALA A 298 -17.25 -20.50 -5.50
CA ALA A 298 -18.34 -19.87 -4.76
C ALA A 298 -18.40 -18.36 -5.06
N ILE A 299 -19.39 -17.92 -5.86
CA ILE A 299 -19.54 -16.52 -6.27
C ILE A 299 -20.92 -16.01 -5.88
N GLY A 300 -21.00 -15.11 -4.91
CA GLY A 300 -22.25 -14.52 -4.41
C GLY A 300 -22.33 -14.43 -2.89
N GLU A 301 -23.29 -13.66 -2.39
CA GLU A 301 -23.58 -13.57 -0.95
C GLU A 301 -24.03 -14.95 -0.42
N TYR A 302 -23.30 -15.50 0.56
CA TYR A 302 -23.52 -16.85 1.15
C TYR A 302 -23.50 -18.03 0.16
N ALA A 303 -22.90 -17.88 -1.03
CA ALA A 303 -22.68 -19.00 -1.93
C ALA A 303 -21.76 -20.04 -1.26
N GLY A 304 -22.16 -21.32 -1.24
CA GLY A 304 -21.34 -22.40 -0.68
C GLY A 304 -21.05 -22.30 0.82
N TYR A 305 -21.94 -21.77 1.64
CA TYR A 305 -21.57 -21.32 2.99
C TYR A 305 -21.05 -22.41 3.96
N THR A 306 -21.65 -23.61 4.04
CA THR A 306 -21.37 -24.56 5.16
C THR A 306 -20.84 -25.96 4.87
N SER A 307 -21.00 -26.55 3.67
CA SER A 307 -20.46 -27.90 3.35
C SER A 307 -20.49 -28.20 1.85
N GLN A 308 -19.36 -27.99 1.17
CA GLN A 308 -19.19 -28.37 -0.24
C GLN A 308 -18.28 -29.61 -0.36
N GLY A 309 -18.66 -30.55 -1.23
CA GLY A 309 -17.77 -31.61 -1.70
C GLY A 309 -16.67 -31.08 -2.64
N ASP A 310 -15.77 -31.94 -3.08
CA ASP A 310 -14.70 -31.58 -4.02
C ASP A 310 -15.25 -31.18 -5.40
N ALA A 311 -14.61 -30.19 -6.03
CA ALA A 311 -14.93 -29.70 -7.38
C ALA A 311 -16.38 -29.18 -7.59
N THR A 312 -16.96 -28.51 -6.59
CA THR A 312 -18.31 -27.92 -6.70
C THR A 312 -18.33 -26.51 -7.28
N VAL A 313 -19.44 -26.13 -7.91
CA VAL A 313 -19.71 -24.76 -8.40
C VAL A 313 -20.98 -24.23 -7.76
N ALA A 314 -20.91 -23.05 -7.13
CA ALA A 314 -22.01 -22.31 -6.54
C ALA A 314 -21.92 -20.83 -6.97
N ILE A 315 -22.81 -20.39 -7.86
CA ILE A 315 -22.82 -19.02 -8.40
C ILE A 315 -24.21 -18.41 -8.21
N GLY A 316 -24.33 -17.38 -7.38
CA GLY A 316 -25.57 -16.69 -7.05
C GLY A 316 -25.77 -16.56 -5.53
N LYS A 317 -26.63 -15.62 -5.12
CA LYS A 317 -26.98 -15.42 -3.71
C LYS A 317 -27.62 -16.69 -3.13
N ASP A 318 -27.08 -17.17 -2.01
CA ASP A 318 -27.52 -18.39 -1.31
C ASP A 318 -27.50 -19.66 -2.18
N SER A 319 -26.71 -19.70 -3.26
CA SER A 319 -26.53 -20.89 -4.10
C SER A 319 -25.66 -21.94 -3.39
N GLY A 320 -26.06 -23.21 -3.43
CA GLY A 320 -25.31 -24.30 -2.80
C GLY A 320 -25.01 -24.07 -1.30
N LYS A 321 -25.89 -23.33 -0.60
CA LYS A 321 -25.59 -22.72 0.70
C LYS A 321 -25.24 -23.74 1.78
N THR A 322 -26.02 -24.80 1.95
CA THR A 322 -25.82 -25.72 3.07
C THR A 322 -25.01 -26.96 2.75
N THR A 323 -25.42 -27.78 1.77
CA THR A 323 -24.74 -29.04 1.41
C THR A 323 -24.72 -29.29 -0.10
N GLN A 324 -23.53 -29.36 -0.71
CA GLN A 324 -23.32 -29.85 -2.07
C GLN A 324 -22.49 -31.13 -2.07
N GLY A 325 -22.96 -32.18 -2.75
CA GLY A 325 -22.16 -33.37 -3.06
C GLY A 325 -20.98 -33.03 -3.98
N GLY A 326 -20.00 -33.94 -4.07
CA GLY A 326 -18.85 -33.76 -4.94
C GLY A 326 -19.25 -33.55 -6.40
N SER A 327 -18.54 -32.67 -7.12
CA SER A 327 -18.78 -32.32 -8.52
C SER A 327 -20.19 -31.76 -8.81
N ALA A 328 -20.89 -31.19 -7.82
CA ALA A 328 -22.20 -30.58 -8.02
C ALA A 328 -22.10 -29.14 -8.55
N VAL A 329 -23.07 -28.74 -9.38
CA VAL A 329 -23.16 -27.41 -9.99
C VAL A 329 -24.47 -26.74 -9.58
N ALA A 330 -24.41 -25.55 -9.00
CA ALA A 330 -25.54 -24.69 -8.65
C ALA A 330 -25.31 -23.27 -9.17
N VAL A 331 -26.13 -22.82 -10.12
CA VAL A 331 -26.01 -21.50 -10.74
C VAL A 331 -27.37 -20.81 -10.73
N GLY A 332 -27.51 -19.72 -9.97
CA GLY A 332 -28.73 -18.96 -9.78
C GLY A 332 -29.00 -18.65 -8.32
N THR A 333 -29.81 -17.63 -8.05
CA THR A 333 -30.26 -17.31 -6.69
C THR A 333 -31.03 -18.48 -6.10
N LEU A 334 -30.62 -18.96 -4.91
CA LEU A 334 -31.22 -20.10 -4.19
C LEU A 334 -31.14 -21.45 -4.95
N ALA A 335 -30.32 -21.57 -5.99
CA ALA A 335 -30.11 -22.84 -6.70
C ALA A 335 -29.38 -23.84 -5.79
N GLY A 336 -29.88 -25.07 -5.68
CA GLY A 336 -29.25 -26.13 -4.88
C GLY A 336 -29.04 -25.75 -3.40
N ARG A 337 -29.89 -24.88 -2.85
CA ARG A 337 -29.64 -24.19 -1.57
C ARG A 337 -29.42 -25.16 -0.42
N ASP A 338 -30.31 -26.15 -0.25
CA ASP A 338 -30.33 -26.96 0.97
C ASP A 338 -29.50 -28.27 0.84
N THR A 339 -29.83 -29.18 -0.09
CA THR A 339 -29.06 -30.41 -0.32
C THR A 339 -28.99 -30.78 -1.80
N GLN A 340 -27.77 -30.81 -2.35
CA GLN A 340 -27.46 -31.33 -3.68
C GLN A 340 -26.70 -32.66 -3.59
N GLY A 341 -27.12 -33.66 -4.37
CA GLY A 341 -26.42 -34.94 -4.49
C GLY A 341 -25.07 -34.83 -5.21
N GLU A 342 -24.34 -35.95 -5.29
CA GLU A 342 -23.08 -36.00 -6.05
C GLU A 342 -23.36 -35.88 -7.56
N ARG A 343 -22.53 -35.14 -8.29
CA ARG A 343 -22.62 -34.93 -9.76
C ARG A 343 -23.96 -34.33 -10.22
N SER A 344 -24.67 -33.59 -9.38
CA SER A 344 -25.96 -32.98 -9.72
C SER A 344 -25.83 -31.58 -10.31
N VAL A 345 -26.76 -31.16 -11.17
CA VAL A 345 -26.75 -29.85 -11.85
C VAL A 345 -28.04 -29.08 -11.55
N CYS A 346 -27.92 -27.86 -11.04
CA CYS A 346 -28.97 -26.89 -10.80
C CYS A 346 -28.64 -25.57 -11.50
N VAL A 347 -29.44 -25.15 -12.47
CA VAL A 347 -29.27 -23.87 -13.17
C VAL A 347 -30.60 -23.13 -13.26
N GLY A 348 -30.72 -21.99 -12.59
CA GLY A 348 -31.94 -21.18 -12.53
C GLY A 348 -32.34 -20.81 -11.10
N VAL A 349 -33.20 -19.80 -10.98
CA VAL A 349 -33.70 -19.33 -9.68
C VAL A 349 -34.53 -20.44 -9.01
N ASN A 350 -34.22 -20.75 -7.75
CA ASN A 350 -34.84 -21.84 -6.97
C ASN A 350 -34.76 -23.24 -7.63
N SER A 351 -33.82 -23.48 -8.55
CA SER A 351 -33.64 -24.81 -9.15
C SER A 351 -33.07 -25.79 -8.12
N GLY A 352 -33.72 -26.95 -7.95
CA GLY A 352 -33.31 -27.96 -6.96
C GLY A 352 -33.14 -27.41 -5.54
N MET A 353 -34.01 -26.49 -5.11
CA MET A 353 -33.81 -25.68 -3.91
C MET A 353 -33.65 -26.49 -2.62
N THR A 354 -34.47 -27.52 -2.41
CA THR A 354 -34.51 -28.26 -1.12
C THR A 354 -33.74 -29.59 -1.14
N THR A 355 -34.00 -30.49 -2.10
CA THR A 355 -33.30 -31.79 -2.17
C THR A 355 -33.19 -32.29 -3.61
N GLN A 356 -31.95 -32.45 -4.06
CA GLN A 356 -31.60 -33.10 -5.32
C GLN A 356 -30.92 -34.45 -5.04
N GLY A 357 -31.38 -35.50 -5.71
CA GLY A 357 -30.70 -36.79 -5.73
C GLY A 357 -29.33 -36.73 -6.43
N SER A 358 -28.61 -37.83 -6.39
CA SER A 358 -27.32 -37.93 -7.08
C SER A 358 -27.53 -38.00 -8.60
N SER A 359 -26.64 -37.37 -9.37
CA SER A 359 -26.67 -37.34 -10.84
C SER A 359 -27.96 -36.77 -11.45
N SER A 360 -28.70 -35.91 -10.73
CA SER A 360 -29.91 -35.28 -11.23
C SER A 360 -29.63 -33.91 -11.89
N VAL A 361 -30.50 -33.51 -12.83
CA VAL A 361 -30.43 -32.24 -13.56
C VAL A 361 -31.71 -31.44 -13.32
N ALA A 362 -31.59 -30.19 -12.93
CA ALA A 362 -32.65 -29.20 -12.77
C ALA A 362 -32.25 -27.89 -13.46
N ILE A 363 -32.86 -27.55 -14.59
CA ILE A 363 -32.53 -26.34 -15.36
C ILE A 363 -33.81 -25.54 -15.63
N GLY A 364 -33.96 -24.38 -14.99
CA GLY A 364 -35.10 -23.48 -15.12
C GLY A 364 -35.55 -22.85 -13.80
N ASP A 365 -36.35 -21.79 -13.88
CA ASP A 365 -37.02 -21.17 -12.72
C ASP A 365 -37.93 -22.19 -12.02
N ASN A 366 -37.66 -22.50 -10.75
CA ASN A 366 -38.35 -23.52 -9.94
C ASN A 366 -38.29 -24.96 -10.50
N ALA A 367 -37.34 -25.28 -11.39
CA ALA A 367 -37.15 -26.65 -11.86
C ALA A 367 -36.68 -27.55 -10.70
N GLY A 368 -37.32 -28.71 -10.49
CA GLY A 368 -36.94 -29.64 -9.42
C GLY A 368 -37.05 -29.07 -8.00
N TYR A 369 -37.88 -28.05 -7.78
CA TYR A 369 -37.89 -27.22 -6.57
C TYR A 369 -37.90 -27.99 -5.23
N ALA A 370 -38.79 -28.97 -5.04
CA ALA A 370 -39.04 -29.57 -3.72
C ALA A 370 -38.36 -30.93 -3.46
N SER A 371 -38.24 -31.82 -4.44
CA SER A 371 -37.55 -33.13 -4.31
C SER A 371 -37.31 -33.80 -5.65
N GLN A 372 -36.05 -34.08 -5.98
CA GLN A 372 -35.67 -34.95 -7.08
C GLN A 372 -35.06 -36.25 -6.55
N GLY A 373 -35.51 -37.40 -7.06
CA GLY A 373 -34.81 -38.68 -6.85
C GLY A 373 -33.49 -38.75 -7.62
N ASP A 374 -32.77 -39.86 -7.48
CA ASP A 374 -31.51 -40.07 -8.19
C ASP A 374 -31.72 -40.16 -9.71
N ALA A 375 -30.76 -39.63 -10.47
CA ALA A 375 -30.72 -39.66 -11.93
C ALA A 375 -31.95 -39.06 -12.66
N THR A 376 -32.60 -38.05 -12.07
CA THR A 376 -33.76 -37.38 -12.70
C THR A 376 -33.36 -36.18 -13.56
N VAL A 377 -34.17 -35.85 -14.57
CA VAL A 377 -34.01 -34.64 -15.39
C VAL A 377 -35.27 -33.78 -15.33
N ALA A 378 -35.14 -32.52 -14.92
CA ALA A 378 -36.16 -31.48 -14.98
C ALA A 378 -35.60 -30.27 -15.75
N ILE A 379 -36.09 -30.02 -16.95
CA ILE A 379 -35.68 -28.86 -17.76
C ILE A 379 -36.92 -28.03 -18.10
N GLY A 380 -36.85 -26.72 -17.90
CA GLY A 380 -37.96 -25.77 -18.10
C GLY A 380 -38.50 -25.18 -16.81
N LYS A 381 -39.18 -24.03 -16.93
CA LYS A 381 -39.85 -23.35 -15.81
C LYS A 381 -40.89 -24.29 -15.16
N ASP A 382 -40.85 -24.38 -13.84
CA ASP A 382 -41.72 -25.23 -13.01
C ASP A 382 -41.68 -26.74 -13.35
N SER A 383 -40.68 -27.20 -14.14
CA SER A 383 -40.52 -28.61 -14.48
C SER A 383 -40.15 -29.43 -13.25
N GLY A 384 -40.87 -30.53 -12.97
CA GLY A 384 -40.56 -31.40 -11.83
C GLY A 384 -40.64 -30.71 -10.45
N LYS A 385 -41.43 -29.62 -10.32
CA LYS A 385 -41.47 -28.73 -9.14
C LYS A 385 -41.72 -29.42 -7.80
N THR A 386 -42.54 -30.47 -7.75
CA THR A 386 -42.97 -31.11 -6.49
C THR A 386 -42.15 -32.35 -6.15
N THR A 387 -42.31 -33.44 -6.90
CA THR A 387 -41.56 -34.68 -6.64
C THR A 387 -41.34 -35.45 -7.93
N GLN A 388 -40.09 -35.80 -8.21
CA GLN A 388 -39.72 -36.73 -9.27
C GLN A 388 -39.18 -38.02 -8.67
N GLY A 389 -39.74 -39.17 -9.06
CA GLY A 389 -39.16 -40.48 -8.74
C GLY A 389 -37.84 -40.69 -9.50
N GLY A 390 -36.99 -41.60 -9.02
CA GLY A 390 -35.69 -41.89 -9.65
C GLY A 390 -35.81 -42.19 -11.15
N SER A 391 -34.81 -41.74 -11.92
CA SER A 391 -34.75 -41.90 -13.39
C SER A 391 -35.85 -41.21 -14.20
N ALA A 392 -36.66 -40.34 -13.59
CA ALA A 392 -37.72 -39.60 -14.30
C ALA A 392 -37.15 -38.45 -15.16
N VAL A 393 -37.73 -38.24 -16.36
CA VAL A 393 -37.39 -37.13 -17.27
C VAL A 393 -38.63 -36.27 -17.52
N VAL A 394 -38.53 -34.97 -17.23
CA VAL A 394 -39.57 -33.96 -17.49
C VAL A 394 -38.92 -32.76 -18.17
N ILE A 395 -39.39 -32.45 -19.38
CA ILE A 395 -38.92 -31.30 -20.16
C ILE A 395 -40.16 -30.47 -20.51
N VAL A 396 -40.21 -29.24 -19.99
CA VAL A 396 -41.27 -28.26 -20.25
C VAL A 396 -40.70 -27.17 -21.15
N PRO A 397 -41.11 -27.09 -22.44
CA PRO A 397 -40.70 -25.98 -23.29
C PRO A 397 -41.29 -24.66 -22.77
N TRP A 398 -40.52 -23.56 -22.90
CA TRP A 398 -41.01 -22.20 -22.65
C TRP A 398 -42.26 -21.94 -23.51
N PRO A 399 -43.28 -21.20 -23.05
CA PRO A 399 -44.53 -21.12 -23.80
C PRO A 399 -44.25 -20.44 -25.15
N LEU A 400 -44.41 -21.21 -26.22
CA LEU A 400 -44.69 -20.64 -27.52
C LEU A 400 -45.95 -19.78 -27.34
N VAL A 401 -45.81 -18.48 -27.59
CA VAL A 401 -46.94 -17.55 -27.65
C VAL A 401 -47.86 -18.08 -28.76
N GLY A 402 -48.92 -18.81 -28.37
CA GLY A 402 -49.88 -19.39 -29.30
C GLY A 402 -50.54 -20.68 -28.81
N ASN A 403 -51.58 -20.56 -27.98
CA ASN A 403 -52.81 -21.39 -27.95
C ASN A 403 -52.79 -22.89 -28.33
N LEU A 404 -51.79 -23.69 -27.94
CA LEU A 404 -51.80 -25.15 -28.19
C LEU A 404 -51.36 -26.04 -27.01
N ALA A 405 -51.23 -25.50 -25.79
CA ALA A 405 -50.81 -26.27 -24.61
C ALA A 405 -51.98 -27.01 -23.91
N GLN A 406 -52.69 -27.90 -24.61
CA GLN A 406 -53.64 -28.85 -23.99
C GLN A 406 -53.19 -30.32 -24.05
N HIS A 407 -52.14 -30.71 -24.76
CA HIS A 407 -51.74 -32.12 -24.85
C HIS A 407 -50.24 -32.36 -24.97
N THR A 408 -49.52 -32.43 -23.85
CA THR A 408 -48.29 -33.23 -23.81
C THR A 408 -48.11 -33.82 -22.41
N ARG A 409 -48.86 -34.89 -22.11
CA ARG A 409 -48.47 -35.86 -21.08
C ARG A 409 -47.45 -36.80 -21.72
N VAL A 410 -46.16 -36.62 -21.42
CA VAL A 410 -45.16 -37.67 -21.69
C VAL A 410 -45.47 -38.82 -20.71
N ARG A 411 -46.13 -39.85 -21.22
CA ARG A 411 -46.38 -41.09 -20.46
C ARG A 411 -45.06 -41.84 -20.31
N THR A 412 -44.67 -42.06 -19.07
CA THR A 412 -43.66 -43.04 -18.66
C THR A 412 -44.07 -44.42 -19.17
N LEU A 413 -43.26 -45.01 -20.05
CA LEU A 413 -43.37 -46.42 -20.45
C LEU A 413 -42.17 -47.14 -19.83
N TRP A 414 -42.41 -47.79 -18.69
CA TRP A 414 -41.52 -48.83 -18.17
C TRP A 414 -41.94 -50.16 -18.81
N ARG A 415 -40.99 -50.85 -19.43
CA ARG A 415 -40.96 -52.31 -19.58
C ARG A 415 -39.60 -52.80 -19.18
#